data_AF-A0A498LRL9-F1
#
_entry.id   AF-A0A498LRL9-F1
#
_cell.length_a   1.000
_cell.length_b   1.000
_cell.length_c   1.000
_cell.angle_alpha   90.00
_cell.angle_beta   90.00
_cell.angle_gamma   90.00
#
_symmetry.space_group_name_H-M   'P 1'
#
loop_
_entity.id
_entity.type
_entity.pdbx_description
1 polymer ?
#
loop_
_entity_poly.entity_id
_entity_poly.type
_entity_poly.pdbx_seq_one_letter_code
_entity_poly.pdbx_strand_id
1 'polypeptide(L)'
;MMIQALNLAYSSIYGLYRNFLGPPHIKAICRLLGYQGIAVVMEELLKVVKSLLQGTILQYVKTLMEVMPKICRLPRHEYGSPGILEFFHHQLKDIVEYAELKTVCFQNLREVGNALLFCLLSEQSLQIAIAREGDLLTKERLCCGLSIFEVILTRVRGYLDDPIWRGPLPSNGVMHVDECVEFHRLWSAMQFVYCIPVGAHEFTVEQCFGDGLNWAGCMIITLLGQHRRFDILDFSYHLLKVQKHDGKDEIIKSVPLKKMVDRIRKFQVLNDEIFAILNKYLKSGDGENMPVEHVRCFQPPIHQSLASN
;
A
#
# COMPACT_ATOMS: atom_id res chain seq x y z
N MET A 1 -36.18 39.99 -3.67
CA MET A 1 -36.42 39.20 -2.45
C MET A 1 -36.48 37.69 -2.71
N MET A 2 -37.32 37.17 -3.61
CA MET A 2 -37.47 35.70 -3.81
C MET A 2 -36.17 34.99 -4.25
N ILE A 3 -35.39 35.58 -5.17
CA ILE A 3 -34.12 35.01 -5.66
C ILE A 3 -33.07 34.93 -4.53
N GLN A 4 -32.98 35.95 -3.67
CA GLN A 4 -32.05 35.95 -2.53
C GLN A 4 -32.40 34.88 -1.51
N ALA A 5 -33.69 34.66 -1.24
CA ALA A 5 -34.15 33.58 -0.37
C ALA A 5 -33.82 32.20 -0.94
N LEU A 6 -33.99 31.99 -2.25
CA LEU A 6 -33.62 30.74 -2.92
C LEU A 6 -32.10 30.50 -2.89
N ASN A 7 -31.29 31.53 -3.13
CA ASN A 7 -29.83 31.41 -3.05
C ASN A 7 -29.37 31.00 -1.65
N LEU A 8 -29.97 31.59 -0.60
CA LEU A 8 -29.66 31.23 0.78
C LEU A 8 -30.06 29.78 1.08
N ALA A 9 -31.25 29.36 0.63
CA ALA A 9 -31.74 28.00 0.82
C ALA A 9 -30.82 26.97 0.14
N TYR A 10 -30.48 27.17 -1.14
CA TYR A 10 -29.57 26.27 -1.86
C TYR A 10 -28.15 26.27 -1.26
N SER A 11 -27.63 27.43 -0.85
CA SER A 11 -26.32 27.52 -0.19
C SER A 11 -26.29 26.71 1.10
N SER A 12 -27.34 26.78 1.92
CA SER A 12 -27.46 25.99 3.16
C SER A 12 -27.53 24.48 2.88
N ILE A 13 -28.30 24.07 1.86
CA ILE A 13 -28.41 22.65 1.47
C ILE A 13 -27.07 22.12 0.96
N TYR A 14 -26.43 22.82 0.03
CA TYR A 14 -25.14 22.37 -0.53
C TYR A 14 -23.96 22.60 0.41
N GLY A 15 -24.13 23.43 1.45
CA GLY A 15 -23.18 23.58 2.54
C GLY A 15 -22.88 22.27 3.27
N LEU A 16 -23.85 21.34 3.32
CA LEU A 16 -23.70 20.01 3.92
C LEU A 16 -22.67 19.12 3.23
N TYR A 17 -22.29 19.44 1.99
CA TYR A 17 -21.39 18.65 1.14
C TYR A 17 -19.94 19.21 1.09
N ARG A 18 -19.63 20.27 1.83
CA ARG A 18 -18.33 20.98 1.70
C ARG A 18 -17.18 20.37 2.50
N ASN A 19 -17.47 19.60 3.55
CA ASN A 19 -16.46 19.15 4.51
C ASN A 19 -15.96 17.71 4.25
N PHE A 20 -16.34 17.09 3.13
CA PHE A 20 -15.89 15.76 2.77
C PHE A 20 -15.95 15.52 1.25
N LEU A 21 -15.28 14.47 0.79
CA LEU A 21 -15.45 13.88 -0.53
C LEU A 21 -15.98 12.44 -0.35
N GLY A 22 -16.92 12.00 -1.17
CA GLY A 22 -17.57 10.71 -0.98
C GLY A 22 -18.54 10.34 -2.10
N PRO A 23 -19.36 9.28 -1.93
CA PRO A 23 -20.25 8.77 -2.97
C PRO A 23 -21.11 9.81 -3.71
N PRO A 24 -21.76 10.79 -3.06
CA PRO A 24 -22.57 11.78 -3.79
C PRO A 24 -21.72 12.64 -4.75
N HIS A 25 -20.50 12.98 -4.35
CA HIS A 25 -19.56 13.76 -5.15
C HIS A 25 -19.05 12.97 -6.36
N ILE A 26 -18.58 11.75 -6.12
CA ILE A 26 -18.07 10.87 -7.19
C ILE A 26 -19.17 10.58 -8.20
N LYS A 27 -20.41 10.34 -7.74
CA LYS A 27 -21.56 10.15 -8.62
C LYS A 27 -21.87 11.38 -9.47
N ALA A 28 -21.81 12.57 -8.88
CA ALA A 28 -22.00 13.82 -9.62
C ALA A 28 -20.90 14.01 -10.68
N ILE A 29 -19.64 13.78 -10.31
CA ILE A 29 -18.48 13.81 -11.23
C ILE A 29 -18.70 12.83 -12.38
N CYS A 30 -19.00 11.56 -12.09
CA CYS A 30 -19.15 10.54 -13.12
C CYS A 30 -20.30 10.89 -14.09
N ARG A 31 -21.41 11.41 -13.58
CA ARG A 31 -22.56 11.82 -14.39
C ARG A 31 -22.25 13.01 -15.31
N LEU A 32 -21.50 13.99 -14.81
CA LEU A 32 -21.20 15.23 -15.55
C LEU A 32 -20.09 15.03 -16.58
N LEU A 33 -19.08 14.21 -16.27
CA LEU A 33 -17.96 13.93 -17.18
C LEU A 33 -18.32 12.89 -18.23
N GLY A 34 -19.20 11.94 -17.89
CA GLY A 34 -19.48 10.76 -18.72
C GLY A 34 -18.24 9.88 -18.92
N TYR A 35 -18.38 8.83 -19.73
CA TYR A 35 -17.28 7.87 -19.97
C TYR A 35 -16.02 8.50 -20.55
N GLN A 36 -16.18 9.39 -21.54
CA GLN A 36 -15.05 10.04 -22.20
C GLN A 36 -14.27 10.92 -21.22
N GLY A 37 -14.96 11.74 -20.41
CA GLY A 37 -14.30 12.59 -19.43
C GLY A 37 -13.57 11.78 -18.36
N ILE A 38 -14.18 10.70 -17.84
CA ILE A 38 -13.55 9.84 -16.84
C ILE A 38 -12.33 9.13 -17.40
N ALA A 39 -12.38 8.66 -18.65
CA ALA A 39 -11.24 8.03 -19.31
C ALA A 39 -10.04 8.99 -19.41
N VAL A 40 -10.27 10.26 -19.78
CA VAL A 40 -9.21 11.27 -19.82
C VAL A 40 -8.66 11.53 -18.42
N VAL A 41 -9.53 11.68 -17.40
CA VAL A 41 -9.09 11.88 -16.02
C VAL A 41 -8.23 10.71 -15.53
N MET A 42 -8.63 9.47 -15.81
CA MET A 42 -7.85 8.29 -15.44
C MET A 42 -6.49 8.25 -16.14
N GLU A 43 -6.42 8.63 -17.41
CA GLU A 43 -5.14 8.70 -18.15
C GLU A 43 -4.20 9.77 -17.56
N GLU A 44 -4.73 10.95 -17.20
CA GLU A 44 -3.93 12.00 -16.56
C GLU A 44 -3.49 11.59 -15.15
N LEU A 45 -4.35 10.93 -14.37
CA LEU A 45 -3.97 10.37 -13.07
C LEU A 45 -2.85 9.32 -13.20
N LEU A 46 -2.90 8.46 -14.23
CA LEU A 46 -1.83 7.52 -14.50
C LEU A 46 -0.51 8.22 -14.83
N LYS A 47 -0.53 9.34 -15.57
CA LYS A 47 0.67 10.16 -15.82
C LYS A 47 1.23 10.77 -14.53
N VAL A 48 0.36 11.26 -13.64
CA VAL A 48 0.76 11.77 -12.31
C VAL A 48 1.41 10.65 -11.49
N VAL A 49 0.76 9.49 -11.40
CA VAL A 49 1.29 8.32 -10.67
C VAL A 49 2.63 7.88 -11.25
N LYS A 50 2.77 7.82 -12.58
CA LYS A 50 4.04 7.52 -13.25
C LYS A 50 5.13 8.53 -12.87
N SER A 51 4.82 9.82 -12.94
CA SER A 51 5.75 10.90 -12.60
C SER A 51 6.25 10.80 -11.15
N LEU A 52 5.34 10.56 -10.21
CA LEU A 52 5.69 10.39 -8.79
C LEU A 52 6.51 9.11 -8.55
N LEU A 53 6.08 7.98 -9.10
CA LEU A 53 6.74 6.68 -8.91
C LEU A 53 8.13 6.64 -9.54
N GLN A 54 8.32 7.20 -10.73
CA GLN A 54 9.60 7.18 -11.45
C GLN A 54 10.49 8.38 -11.14
N GLY A 55 9.92 9.44 -10.56
CA GLY A 55 10.63 10.65 -10.16
C GLY A 55 10.96 10.65 -8.67
N THR A 56 10.17 11.41 -7.90
CA THR A 56 10.47 11.69 -6.48
C THR A 56 10.47 10.43 -5.63
N ILE A 57 9.46 9.56 -5.74
CA ILE A 57 9.37 8.35 -4.91
C ILE A 57 10.55 7.42 -5.20
N LEU A 58 10.91 7.20 -6.47
CA LEU A 58 12.07 6.38 -6.82
C LEU A 58 13.37 6.93 -6.22
N GLN A 59 13.56 8.24 -6.29
CA GLN A 59 14.74 8.90 -5.72
C GLN A 59 14.82 8.68 -4.20
N TYR A 60 13.71 8.89 -3.47
CA TYR A 60 13.67 8.62 -2.03
C TYR A 60 13.83 7.15 -1.70
N VAL A 61 13.26 6.23 -2.50
CA VAL A 61 13.46 4.78 -2.30
C VAL A 61 14.93 4.42 -2.45
N LYS A 62 15.63 4.92 -3.46
CA LYS A 62 17.07 4.71 -3.63
C LYS A 62 17.87 5.25 -2.46
N THR A 63 17.60 6.49 -2.04
CA THR A 63 18.27 7.12 -0.90
C THR A 63 18.03 6.35 0.40
N LEU A 64 16.76 6.04 0.71
CA LEU A 64 16.40 5.35 1.95
C LEU A 64 16.89 3.90 1.95
N MET A 65 16.99 3.23 0.81
CA MET A 65 17.56 1.89 0.73
C MET A 65 19.06 1.86 1.04
N GLU A 66 19.79 2.95 0.78
CA GLU A 66 21.18 3.09 1.24
C GLU A 66 21.29 3.35 2.74
N VAL A 67 20.32 4.07 3.31
CA VAL A 67 20.21 4.34 4.75
C VAL A 67 19.72 3.10 5.53
N MET A 68 19.00 2.19 4.87
CA MET A 68 18.52 0.96 5.51
C MET A 68 19.69 0.09 6.01
N PRO A 69 19.53 -0.57 7.17
CA PRO A 69 20.53 -1.54 7.63
C PRO A 69 20.64 -2.66 6.60
N LYS A 70 21.86 -2.97 6.15
CA LYS A 70 22.07 -3.98 5.08
C LYS A 70 21.47 -5.35 5.44
N ILE A 71 21.49 -5.70 6.72
CA ILE A 71 20.94 -6.93 7.28
C ILE A 71 20.17 -6.58 8.56
N CYS A 72 18.90 -6.97 8.67
CA CYS A 72 18.09 -6.83 9.87
C CYS A 72 17.34 -8.14 10.16
N ARG A 73 17.87 -8.91 11.11
CA ARG A 73 17.27 -10.17 11.55
C ARG A 73 16.06 -9.92 12.46
N LEU A 74 15.10 -10.82 12.42
CA LEU A 74 14.03 -10.87 13.42
C LEU A 74 14.55 -11.58 14.68
N PRO A 75 14.72 -10.89 15.83
CA PRO A 75 15.25 -11.52 17.03
C PRO A 75 14.27 -12.58 17.54
N ARG A 76 14.80 -13.63 18.18
CA ARG A 76 13.96 -14.73 18.67
C ARG A 76 13.09 -14.30 19.86
N HIS A 77 12.08 -15.10 20.19
CA HIS A 77 11.11 -14.79 21.24
C HIS A 77 11.77 -14.67 22.63
N GLU A 78 12.91 -15.32 22.87
CA GLU A 78 13.63 -15.31 24.15
C GLU A 78 14.17 -13.94 24.53
N TYR A 79 14.38 -13.04 23.55
CA TYR A 79 14.79 -11.66 23.83
C TYR A 79 13.69 -10.82 24.48
N GLY A 80 12.42 -11.27 24.39
CA GLY A 80 11.25 -10.54 24.88
C GLY A 80 10.90 -9.30 24.05
N SER A 81 9.64 -8.89 24.08
CA SER A 81 9.17 -7.74 23.28
C SER A 81 9.83 -6.39 23.64
N PRO A 82 10.22 -6.09 24.90
CA PRO A 82 10.95 -4.85 25.20
C PRO A 82 12.31 -4.79 24.49
N GLY A 83 13.08 -5.89 24.55
CA GLY A 83 14.39 -5.98 23.89
C GLY A 83 14.28 -5.94 22.37
N ILE A 84 13.23 -6.54 21.80
CA ILE A 84 12.95 -6.47 20.35
C ILE A 84 12.60 -5.05 19.92
N LEU A 85 11.78 -4.32 20.69
CA LEU A 85 11.47 -2.93 20.40
C LEU A 85 12.73 -2.06 20.45
N GLU A 86 13.58 -2.26 21.47
CA GLU A 86 14.86 -1.55 21.59
C GLU A 86 15.78 -1.82 20.39
N PHE A 87 15.88 -3.10 19.98
CA PHE A 87 16.64 -3.53 18.82
C PHE A 87 16.17 -2.84 17.54
N PHE A 88 14.87 -2.85 17.23
CA PHE A 88 14.36 -2.18 16.03
C PHE A 88 14.54 -0.66 16.08
N HIS A 89 14.38 -0.03 17.24
CA HIS A 89 14.69 1.39 17.38
C HIS A 89 16.16 1.72 17.09
N HIS A 90 17.09 0.81 17.40
CA HIS A 90 18.50 1.02 17.09
C HIS A 90 18.78 0.78 15.59
N GLN A 91 18.29 -0.33 15.04
CA GLN A 91 18.50 -0.70 13.63
C GLN A 91 17.85 0.26 12.64
N LEU A 92 16.71 0.84 13.00
CA LEU A 92 15.93 1.72 12.11
C LEU A 92 16.08 3.20 12.49
N LYS A 93 17.06 3.55 13.34
CA LYS A 93 17.26 4.91 13.85
C LYS A 93 17.32 5.95 12.73
N ASP A 94 18.13 5.68 11.70
CA ASP A 94 18.35 6.63 10.61
C ASP A 94 17.11 6.83 9.74
N ILE A 95 16.21 5.84 9.68
CA ILE A 95 14.90 5.96 9.02
C ILE A 95 13.92 6.75 9.91
N VAL A 96 13.94 6.50 11.22
CA VAL A 96 13.09 7.22 12.20
C VAL A 96 13.43 8.71 12.26
N GLU A 97 14.72 9.05 12.20
CA GLU A 97 15.23 10.42 12.26
C GLU A 97 15.27 11.13 10.90
N TYR A 98 14.87 10.45 9.81
CA TYR A 98 14.88 11.02 8.47
C TYR A 98 13.85 12.16 8.35
N ALA A 99 14.36 13.40 8.30
CA ALA A 99 13.55 14.62 8.40
C ALA A 99 12.45 14.73 7.33
N GLU A 100 12.73 14.28 6.11
CA GLU A 100 11.82 14.43 4.96
C GLU A 100 10.87 13.23 4.78
N LEU A 101 10.89 12.26 5.70
CA LEU A 101 10.09 11.04 5.57
C LEU A 101 8.60 11.36 5.54
N LYS A 102 8.13 12.18 6.49
CA LYS A 102 6.71 12.56 6.57
C LYS A 102 6.36 13.63 5.53
N THR A 103 7.16 14.68 5.41
CA THR A 103 6.83 15.86 4.60
C THR A 103 6.88 15.59 3.11
N VAL A 104 7.76 14.70 2.64
CA VAL A 104 7.94 14.42 1.21
C VAL A 104 7.54 12.99 0.87
N CYS A 105 8.13 11.98 1.53
CA CYS A 105 7.91 10.59 1.15
C CYS A 105 6.45 10.15 1.40
N PHE A 106 5.91 10.36 2.61
CA PHE A 106 4.52 10.00 2.92
C PHE A 106 3.52 10.84 2.14
N GLN A 107 3.82 12.12 1.89
CA GLN A 107 2.97 12.99 1.08
C GLN A 107 2.85 12.47 -0.36
N ASN A 108 3.98 12.15 -1.02
CA ASN A 108 3.98 11.64 -2.39
C ASN A 108 3.25 10.30 -2.49
N LEU A 109 3.46 9.40 -1.51
CA LEU A 109 2.74 8.13 -1.46
C LEU A 109 1.24 8.32 -1.24
N ARG A 110 0.84 9.26 -0.37
CA ARG A 110 -0.57 9.63 -0.15
C ARG A 110 -1.23 10.15 -1.43
N GLU A 111 -0.52 10.91 -2.26
CA GLU A 111 -1.03 11.35 -3.57
C GLU A 111 -1.25 10.18 -4.52
N VAL A 112 -0.30 9.25 -4.61
CA VAL A 112 -0.44 8.01 -5.41
C VAL A 112 -1.65 7.20 -4.93
N GLY A 113 -1.78 7.00 -3.63
CA GLY A 113 -2.89 6.23 -3.05
C GLY A 113 -4.24 6.86 -3.30
N ASN A 114 -4.34 8.19 -3.19
CA ASN A 114 -5.57 8.90 -3.46
C ASN A 114 -5.95 8.89 -4.95
N ALA A 115 -4.97 8.94 -5.85
CA ALA A 115 -5.22 8.76 -7.28
C ALA A 115 -5.82 7.36 -7.56
N LEU A 116 -5.27 6.31 -6.94
CA LEU A 116 -5.80 4.93 -7.06
C LEU A 116 -7.19 4.79 -6.47
N LEU A 117 -7.41 5.33 -5.27
CA LEU A 117 -8.71 5.33 -4.61
C LEU A 117 -9.75 6.08 -5.45
N PHE A 118 -9.38 7.20 -6.07
CA PHE A 118 -10.29 7.93 -6.96
C PHE A 118 -10.68 7.08 -8.17
N CYS A 119 -9.73 6.36 -8.78
CA CYS A 119 -10.03 5.45 -9.89
C CYS A 119 -10.97 4.32 -9.46
N LEU A 120 -10.71 3.68 -8.32
CA LEU A 120 -11.55 2.62 -7.75
C LEU A 120 -12.98 3.12 -7.47
N LEU A 121 -13.12 4.25 -6.78
CA LEU A 121 -14.43 4.81 -6.44
C LEU A 121 -15.20 5.26 -7.68
N SER A 122 -14.51 5.80 -8.68
CA SER A 122 -15.11 6.20 -9.96
C SER A 122 -15.64 5.00 -10.72
N GLU A 123 -14.88 3.90 -10.79
CA GLU A 123 -15.36 2.65 -11.38
C GLU A 123 -16.60 2.11 -10.66
N GLN A 124 -16.57 2.04 -9.33
CA GLN A 124 -17.73 1.60 -8.54
C GLN A 124 -18.97 2.47 -8.80
N SER A 125 -18.79 3.79 -8.91
CA SER A 125 -19.89 4.71 -9.19
C SER A 125 -20.47 4.50 -10.59
N LEU A 126 -19.61 4.28 -11.59
CA LEU A 126 -20.02 3.95 -12.96
C LEU A 126 -20.78 2.63 -13.02
N GLN A 127 -20.30 1.58 -12.36
CA GLN A 127 -20.97 0.28 -12.31
C GLN A 127 -22.39 0.40 -11.70
N ILE A 128 -22.55 1.17 -10.62
CA ILE A 128 -23.86 1.43 -10.01
C ILE A 128 -24.79 2.21 -10.95
N ALA A 129 -24.27 3.16 -11.72
CA ALA A 129 -25.06 3.92 -12.69
C ALA A 129 -25.59 3.00 -13.80
N ILE A 130 -24.71 2.16 -14.37
CA ILE A 130 -25.06 1.17 -15.41
C ILE A 130 -26.13 0.20 -14.91
N ALA A 131 -25.97 -0.33 -13.68
CA ALA A 131 -26.93 -1.27 -13.11
C ALA A 131 -28.34 -0.69 -12.95
N ARG A 132 -28.48 0.64 -12.83
CA ARG A 132 -29.78 1.33 -12.72
C ARG A 132 -30.39 1.66 -14.07
N GLU A 133 -29.58 1.89 -15.10
CA GLU A 133 -30.00 2.27 -16.45
C GLU A 133 -30.31 1.04 -17.34
N GLY A 134 -30.72 -0.09 -16.75
CA GLY A 134 -30.83 -1.41 -17.37
C GLY A 134 -31.61 -1.52 -18.68
N ASP A 135 -31.00 -1.06 -19.77
CA ASP A 135 -31.56 -1.09 -21.11
C ASP A 135 -30.50 -1.54 -22.13
N LEU A 136 -30.96 -2.22 -23.18
CA LEU A 136 -30.24 -3.20 -24.01
C LEU A 136 -28.84 -2.80 -24.56
N LEU A 137 -28.46 -1.52 -24.59
CA LEU A 137 -27.19 -1.02 -25.13
C LEU A 137 -25.97 -1.24 -24.20
N THR A 138 -26.17 -1.62 -22.93
CA THR A 138 -25.07 -1.77 -21.93
C THR A 138 -24.59 -3.20 -21.70
N LYS A 139 -25.33 -4.23 -22.17
CA LYS A 139 -24.91 -5.64 -22.05
C LYS A 139 -23.57 -5.94 -22.73
N GLU A 140 -23.22 -5.20 -23.78
CA GLU A 140 -22.03 -5.50 -24.60
C GLU A 140 -20.73 -4.80 -24.16
N ARG A 141 -20.77 -3.76 -23.30
CA ARG A 141 -19.58 -2.89 -23.14
C ARG A 141 -18.85 -2.93 -21.80
N LEU A 142 -19.49 -3.32 -20.69
CA LEU A 142 -18.82 -3.43 -19.38
C LEU A 142 -19.20 -4.68 -18.57
N CYS A 143 -20.27 -5.39 -18.94
CA CYS A 143 -20.62 -6.69 -18.35
C CYS A 143 -19.72 -7.85 -18.82
N CYS A 144 -18.78 -7.58 -19.73
CA CYS A 144 -17.85 -8.56 -20.30
C CYS A 144 -16.60 -8.79 -19.43
N GLY A 145 -16.67 -8.59 -18.11
CA GLY A 145 -15.61 -8.97 -17.17
C GLY A 145 -14.34 -8.09 -17.15
N LEU A 146 -14.33 -6.92 -17.81
CA LEU A 146 -13.17 -6.02 -17.83
C LEU A 146 -13.23 -5.00 -16.68
N SER A 147 -12.37 -5.19 -15.68
CA SER A 147 -12.18 -4.26 -14.56
C SER A 147 -11.25 -3.12 -14.97
N ILE A 148 -11.71 -1.87 -14.86
CA ILE A 148 -10.87 -0.69 -15.18
C ILE A 148 -9.72 -0.58 -14.18
N PHE A 149 -10.01 -0.85 -12.91
CA PHE A 149 -9.03 -0.81 -11.84
C PHE A 149 -7.92 -1.86 -12.05
N GLU A 150 -8.25 -3.05 -12.58
CA GLU A 150 -7.24 -4.05 -12.92
C GLU A 150 -6.30 -3.56 -14.04
N VAL A 151 -6.84 -2.92 -15.08
CA VAL A 151 -6.04 -2.31 -16.15
C VAL A 151 -5.13 -1.22 -15.59
N ILE A 152 -5.64 -0.38 -14.69
CA ILE A 152 -4.85 0.67 -14.01
C ILE A 152 -3.72 0.04 -13.21
N LEU A 153 -4.00 -0.96 -12.37
CA LEU A 153 -2.98 -1.67 -11.58
C LEU A 153 -1.91 -2.30 -12.48
N THR A 154 -2.31 -2.90 -13.59
CA THR A 154 -1.39 -3.51 -14.57
C THR A 154 -0.49 -2.46 -15.22
N ARG A 155 -1.03 -1.29 -15.59
CA ARG A 155 -0.21 -0.18 -16.12
C ARG A 155 0.74 0.38 -15.07
N VAL A 156 0.30 0.52 -13.82
CA VAL A 156 1.16 1.00 -12.72
C VAL A 156 2.29 0.01 -12.42
N ARG A 157 2.06 -1.30 -12.58
CA ARG A 157 3.12 -2.31 -12.47
C ARG A 157 4.30 -2.02 -13.41
N GLY A 158 4.00 -1.60 -14.64
CA GLY A 158 5.00 -1.19 -15.63
C GLY A 158 5.70 0.15 -15.33
N TYR A 159 5.36 0.84 -14.23
CA TYR A 159 6.13 2.00 -13.77
C TYR A 159 7.23 1.60 -12.78
N LEU A 160 7.22 0.35 -12.30
CA LEU A 160 8.11 -0.20 -11.27
C LEU A 160 9.21 -1.09 -11.87
N ASP A 161 9.83 -0.64 -12.97
CA ASP A 161 10.84 -1.41 -13.70
C ASP A 161 12.26 -1.27 -13.13
N ASP A 162 12.53 -0.21 -12.36
CA ASP A 162 13.85 0.01 -11.77
C ASP A 162 14.25 -1.16 -10.84
N PRO A 163 15.48 -1.69 -10.93
CA PRO A 163 15.89 -2.85 -10.14
C PRO A 163 15.82 -2.62 -8.64
N ILE A 164 15.88 -1.37 -8.15
CA ILE A 164 15.81 -1.07 -6.71
C ILE A 164 14.54 -1.59 -6.04
N TRP A 165 13.43 -1.71 -6.79
CA TRP A 165 12.16 -2.21 -6.25
C TRP A 165 12.23 -3.68 -5.83
N ARG A 166 13.02 -4.49 -6.55
CA ARG A 166 13.14 -5.95 -6.37
C ARG A 166 14.46 -6.36 -5.71
N GLY A 167 15.48 -5.52 -5.78
CA GLY A 167 16.81 -5.85 -5.30
C GLY A 167 17.53 -6.91 -6.17
N PRO A 168 18.73 -7.34 -5.74
CA PRO A 168 19.50 -8.38 -6.40
C PRO A 168 18.86 -9.76 -6.21
N LEU A 169 19.40 -10.78 -6.88
CA LEU A 169 19.00 -12.17 -6.64
C LEU A 169 19.40 -12.62 -5.23
N PRO A 170 18.58 -13.47 -4.57
CA PRO A 170 18.86 -13.95 -3.22
C PRO A 170 20.04 -14.92 -3.20
N SER A 171 20.88 -14.79 -2.16
CA SER A 171 22.08 -15.59 -1.94
C SER A 171 21.81 -17.09 -1.80
N ASN A 172 20.69 -17.45 -1.15
CA ASN A 172 20.22 -18.83 -0.98
C ASN A 172 19.51 -19.40 -2.22
N GLY A 173 19.37 -18.62 -3.29
CA GLY A 173 18.68 -19.01 -4.51
C GLY A 173 17.14 -19.11 -4.37
N VAL A 174 16.55 -18.75 -3.24
CA VAL A 174 15.10 -18.83 -2.96
C VAL A 174 14.49 -17.45 -2.72
N MET A 175 14.85 -16.79 -1.61
CA MET A 175 14.35 -15.47 -1.22
C MET A 175 15.27 -14.80 -0.20
N HIS A 176 15.28 -13.47 -0.17
CA HIS A 176 15.94 -12.70 0.89
C HIS A 176 15.20 -12.89 2.21
N VAL A 177 15.95 -12.99 3.31
CA VAL A 177 15.38 -13.22 4.65
C VAL A 177 15.82 -12.12 5.60
N ASP A 178 17.13 -11.96 5.77
CA ASP A 178 17.68 -10.96 6.68
C ASP A 178 18.04 -9.68 5.93
N GLU A 179 18.32 -9.76 4.63
CA GLU A 179 18.71 -8.65 3.78
C GLU A 179 17.58 -7.62 3.62
N CYS A 180 17.93 -6.34 3.66
CA CYS A 180 16.99 -5.23 3.46
C CYS A 180 17.18 -4.61 2.07
N VAL A 181 16.91 -5.39 1.02
CA VAL A 181 17.17 -4.99 -0.37
C VAL A 181 15.90 -4.93 -1.23
N GLU A 182 14.75 -5.31 -0.67
CA GLU A 182 13.45 -5.27 -1.35
C GLU A 182 12.59 -4.13 -0.80
N PHE A 183 11.71 -3.56 -1.64
CA PHE A 183 10.84 -2.45 -1.22
C PHE A 183 10.01 -2.75 0.04
N HIS A 184 9.47 -3.98 0.19
CA HIS A 184 8.68 -4.32 1.37
C HIS A 184 9.45 -4.22 2.71
N ARG A 185 10.78 -4.36 2.70
CA ARG A 185 11.62 -4.16 3.90
C ARG A 185 11.73 -2.68 4.25
N LEU A 186 11.88 -1.82 3.24
CA LEU A 186 11.81 -0.38 3.44
C LEU A 186 10.41 0.03 3.94
N TRP A 187 9.34 -0.52 3.37
CA TRP A 187 7.98 -0.30 3.86
C TRP A 187 7.79 -0.77 5.29
N SER A 188 8.39 -1.89 5.69
CA SER A 188 8.38 -2.39 7.08
C SER A 188 9.03 -1.38 8.03
N ALA A 189 10.12 -0.72 7.61
CA ALA A 189 10.74 0.36 8.38
C ALA A 189 9.85 1.60 8.47
N MET A 190 9.21 2.01 7.37
CA MET A 190 8.23 3.09 7.37
C MET A 190 7.03 2.77 8.28
N GLN A 191 6.56 1.52 8.26
CA GLN A 191 5.51 1.01 9.13
C GLN A 191 5.89 1.09 10.60
N PHE A 192 7.12 0.70 10.92
CA PHE A 192 7.65 0.90 12.27
C PHE A 192 7.56 2.37 12.68
N VAL A 193 7.99 3.33 11.84
CA VAL A 193 7.92 4.76 12.14
C VAL A 193 6.51 5.24 12.40
N TYR A 194 5.55 4.95 11.51
CA TYR A 194 4.19 5.49 11.65
C TYR A 194 3.35 4.76 12.71
N CYS A 195 3.80 3.59 13.18
CA CYS A 195 3.23 2.90 14.33
C CYS A 195 3.64 3.53 15.66
N ILE A 196 4.80 4.22 15.74
CA ILE A 196 5.27 4.87 16.97
C ILE A 196 4.18 5.83 17.49
N PRO A 197 3.70 5.66 18.74
CA PRO A 197 2.76 6.58 19.36
C PRO A 197 3.35 7.98 19.49
N VAL A 198 2.58 9.00 19.12
CA VAL A 198 2.92 10.42 19.27
C VAL A 198 2.30 11.02 20.53
N GLY A 199 2.74 12.21 20.92
CA GLY A 199 2.18 12.94 22.07
C GLY A 199 0.69 13.27 21.90
N ALA A 200 -0.02 13.53 23.01
CA ALA A 200 -1.47 13.77 23.00
C ALA A 200 -1.90 15.00 22.17
N HIS A 201 -0.98 15.93 21.88
CA HIS A 201 -1.22 17.15 21.11
C HIS A 201 -0.56 17.12 19.72
N GLU A 202 -0.04 15.96 19.32
CA GLU A 202 0.58 15.78 18.00
C GLU A 202 -0.36 15.02 17.08
N PHE A 203 -0.34 15.38 15.79
CA PHE A 203 -1.14 14.69 14.80
C PHE A 203 -0.54 13.33 14.43
N THR A 204 -1.39 12.32 14.34
CA THR A 204 -0.99 10.97 13.90
C THR A 204 -0.88 10.89 12.37
N VAL A 205 -0.24 9.83 11.87
CA VAL A 205 -0.10 9.62 10.41
C VAL A 205 -1.47 9.52 9.74
N GLU A 206 -2.43 8.87 10.38
CA GLU A 206 -3.78 8.66 9.85
C GLU A 206 -4.60 9.96 9.84
N GLN A 207 -4.31 10.92 10.72
CA GLN A 207 -4.91 12.25 10.69
C GLN A 207 -4.32 13.12 9.56
N CYS A 208 -3.02 12.99 9.28
CA CYS A 208 -2.34 13.79 8.26
C CYS A 208 -2.57 13.26 6.83
N PHE A 209 -2.48 11.94 6.65
CA PHE A 209 -2.41 11.31 5.33
C PHE A 209 -3.62 10.43 4.99
N GLY A 210 -4.41 10.03 6.01
CA GLY A 210 -5.49 9.06 5.85
C GLY A 210 -5.01 7.71 5.31
N ASP A 211 -5.91 6.95 4.70
CA ASP A 211 -5.62 5.60 4.22
C ASP A 211 -4.84 5.58 2.90
N GLY A 212 -4.81 6.71 2.17
CA GLY A 212 -4.11 6.82 0.89
C GLY A 212 -2.63 6.42 0.98
N LEU A 213 -1.97 6.75 2.10
CA LEU A 213 -0.58 6.32 2.33
C LEU A 213 -0.43 4.79 2.28
N ASN A 214 -1.31 4.06 2.98
CA ASN A 214 -1.26 2.61 3.05
C ASN A 214 -1.70 1.96 1.74
N TRP A 215 -2.66 2.56 1.04
CA TRP A 215 -3.06 2.12 -0.30
C TRP A 215 -1.89 2.15 -1.29
N ALA A 216 -1.06 3.19 -1.27
CA ALA A 216 0.11 3.25 -2.13
C ALA A 216 1.18 2.22 -1.76
N GLY A 217 1.55 2.12 -0.47
CA GLY A 217 2.55 1.14 -0.02
C GLY A 217 2.14 -0.30 -0.30
N CYS A 218 0.89 -0.66 0.04
CA CYS A 218 0.35 -1.99 -0.22
C CYS A 218 0.19 -2.26 -1.72
N MET A 219 -0.16 -1.26 -2.53
CA MET A 219 -0.18 -1.41 -4.00
C MET A 219 1.20 -1.78 -4.52
N ILE A 220 2.25 -1.03 -4.17
CA ILE A 220 3.61 -1.30 -4.65
C ILE A 220 4.05 -2.71 -4.24
N ILE A 221 3.84 -3.09 -2.97
CA ILE A 221 4.14 -4.44 -2.46
C ILE A 221 3.40 -5.53 -3.24
N THR A 222 2.12 -5.31 -3.55
CA THR A 222 1.29 -6.27 -4.29
C THR A 222 1.77 -6.40 -5.73
N LEU A 223 2.00 -5.29 -6.42
CA LEU A 223 2.44 -5.27 -7.83
C LEU A 223 3.83 -5.86 -8.03
N LEU A 224 4.69 -5.81 -7.00
CA LEU A 224 6.00 -6.45 -6.98
C LEU A 224 5.97 -7.93 -6.56
N GLY A 225 4.81 -8.47 -6.17
CA GLY A 225 4.69 -9.85 -5.67
C GLY A 225 5.44 -10.07 -4.35
N GLN A 226 5.54 -9.03 -3.51
CA GLN A 226 6.28 -9.05 -2.24
C GLN A 226 5.39 -9.27 -1.00
N HIS A 227 4.06 -9.25 -1.14
CA HIS A 227 3.09 -9.34 -0.04
C HIS A 227 3.35 -10.51 0.92
N ARG A 228 3.50 -11.74 0.41
CA ARG A 228 3.74 -12.91 1.29
C ARG A 228 5.05 -12.80 2.09
N ARG A 229 6.07 -12.15 1.52
CA ARG A 229 7.36 -11.94 2.22
C ARG A 229 7.23 -10.84 3.27
N PHE A 230 6.50 -9.77 2.94
CA PHE A 230 6.15 -8.71 3.88
C PHE A 230 5.47 -9.26 5.14
N ASP A 231 4.41 -10.08 4.98
CA ASP A 231 3.66 -10.63 6.12
C ASP A 231 4.52 -11.43 7.10
N ILE A 232 5.56 -12.10 6.58
CA ILE A 232 6.46 -12.95 7.37
C ILE A 232 7.61 -12.14 7.97
N LEU A 233 8.13 -11.14 7.24
CA LEU A 233 9.39 -10.45 7.53
C LEU A 233 9.21 -9.01 8.07
N ASP A 234 7.98 -8.53 8.23
CA ASP A 234 7.70 -7.20 8.77
C ASP A 234 8.11 -7.09 10.26
N PHE A 235 8.82 -6.00 10.58
CA PHE A 235 9.36 -5.76 11.92
C PHE A 235 8.25 -5.54 12.96
N SER A 236 7.21 -4.78 12.61
CA SER A 236 6.10 -4.47 13.49
C SER A 236 5.25 -5.71 13.78
N TYR A 237 4.96 -6.54 12.77
CA TYR A 237 4.21 -7.78 12.91
C TYR A 237 4.94 -8.79 13.78
N HIS A 238 6.27 -8.84 13.66
CA HIS A 238 7.10 -9.64 14.56
C HIS A 238 7.04 -9.14 16.00
N LEU A 239 7.19 -7.83 16.24
CA LEU A 239 7.06 -7.23 17.58
C LEU A 239 5.70 -7.53 18.21
N LEU A 240 4.61 -7.37 17.46
CA LEU A 240 3.25 -7.69 17.90
C LEU A 240 3.12 -9.17 18.27
N LYS A 241 3.71 -10.07 17.48
CA LYS A 241 3.67 -11.52 17.72
C LYS A 241 4.37 -11.88 19.03
N VAL A 242 5.54 -11.32 19.30
CA VAL A 242 6.27 -11.59 20.55
C VAL A 242 5.59 -10.96 21.76
N GLN A 243 5.09 -9.73 21.64
CA GLN A 243 4.37 -9.08 22.75
C GLN A 243 3.08 -9.81 23.12
N LYS A 244 2.36 -10.37 22.14
CA LYS A 244 1.20 -11.23 22.40
C LYS A 244 1.57 -12.51 23.16
N HIS A 245 2.79 -13.00 22.97
CA HIS A 245 3.28 -14.21 23.62
C HIS A 245 3.74 -13.95 25.07
N ASP A 246 4.53 -12.90 25.31
CA ASP A 246 5.08 -12.63 26.64
C ASP A 246 4.23 -11.69 27.52
N GLY A 247 3.30 -10.94 26.92
CA GLY A 247 2.40 -10.02 27.61
C GLY A 247 3.07 -8.82 28.26
N LYS A 248 4.35 -8.54 27.96
CA LYS A 248 5.09 -7.45 28.61
C LYS A 248 4.58 -6.08 28.19
N ASP A 249 4.65 -5.12 29.11
CA ASP A 249 4.31 -3.71 28.88
C ASP A 249 5.32 -2.82 29.62
N GLU A 250 6.26 -2.28 28.86
CA GLU A 250 7.34 -1.43 29.35
C GLU A 250 7.43 -0.19 28.44
N ILE A 251 8.11 0.86 28.92
CA ILE A 251 8.38 2.06 28.13
C ILE A 251 9.83 1.99 27.66
N ILE A 252 10.04 1.84 26.36
CA ILE A 252 11.35 1.71 25.73
C ILE A 252 11.60 2.93 24.85
N LYS A 253 12.66 3.71 25.13
CA LYS A 253 12.97 4.95 24.39
C LYS A 253 11.76 5.89 24.26
N SER A 254 11.04 6.10 25.36
CA SER A 254 9.80 6.90 25.42
C SER A 254 8.61 6.34 24.62
N VAL A 255 8.72 5.11 24.11
CA VAL A 255 7.63 4.42 23.43
C VAL A 255 6.96 3.42 24.38
N PRO A 256 5.69 3.66 24.77
CA PRO A 256 4.91 2.69 25.52
C PRO A 256 4.59 1.47 24.64
N LEU A 257 5.14 0.31 25.00
CA LEU A 257 5.08 -0.90 24.20
C LEU A 257 3.64 -1.33 23.93
N LYS A 258 2.73 -1.29 24.93
CA LYS A 258 1.34 -1.66 24.71
C LYS A 258 0.63 -0.80 23.67
N LYS A 259 0.81 0.52 23.73
CA LYS A 259 0.23 1.44 22.73
C LYS A 259 0.82 1.23 21.34
N MET A 260 2.12 0.93 21.26
CA MET A 260 2.81 0.62 20.01
C MET A 260 2.17 -0.62 19.34
N VAL A 261 2.05 -1.73 20.06
CA VAL A 261 1.47 -2.97 19.49
C VAL A 261 -0.02 -2.85 19.18
N ASP A 262 -0.77 -2.07 19.95
CA ASP A 262 -2.18 -1.80 19.65
C ASP A 262 -2.32 -0.98 18.34
N ARG A 263 -1.42 -0.02 18.08
CA ARG A 263 -1.34 0.70 16.81
C ARG A 263 -0.94 -0.23 15.67
N ILE A 264 0.10 -1.05 15.86
CA ILE A 264 0.53 -2.05 14.87
C ILE A 264 -0.64 -2.95 14.47
N ARG A 265 -1.44 -3.42 15.42
CA ARG A 265 -2.59 -4.28 15.11
C ARG A 265 -3.63 -3.57 14.23
N LYS A 266 -3.86 -2.27 14.43
CA LYS A 266 -4.78 -1.48 13.58
C LYS A 266 -4.26 -1.39 12.14
N PHE A 267 -2.98 -1.08 11.94
CA PHE A 267 -2.38 -1.03 10.60
C PHE A 267 -2.27 -2.41 9.97
N GLN A 268 -2.07 -3.48 10.75
CA GLN A 268 -2.13 -4.84 10.25
C GLN A 268 -3.50 -5.15 9.64
N VAL A 269 -4.59 -4.87 10.37
CA VAL A 269 -5.95 -5.10 9.85
C VAL A 269 -6.23 -4.26 8.59
N LEU A 270 -5.80 -3.00 8.58
CA LEU A 270 -5.94 -2.12 7.41
C LEU A 270 -5.17 -2.67 6.20
N ASN A 271 -3.91 -3.07 6.38
CA ASN A 271 -3.10 -3.62 5.30
C ASN A 271 -3.69 -4.93 4.78
N ASP A 272 -4.12 -5.83 5.67
CA ASP A 272 -4.76 -7.10 5.30
C ASP A 272 -5.99 -6.85 4.40
N GLU A 273 -6.82 -5.85 4.73
CA GLU A 273 -7.98 -5.47 3.93
C GLU A 273 -7.58 -4.90 2.57
N ILE A 274 -6.62 -3.98 2.52
CA ILE A 274 -6.13 -3.39 1.28
C ILE A 274 -5.53 -4.47 0.38
N PHE A 275 -4.68 -5.35 0.93
CA PHE A 275 -4.10 -6.46 0.20
C PHE A 275 -5.18 -7.41 -0.33
N ALA A 276 -6.20 -7.73 0.46
CA ALA A 276 -7.31 -8.57 0.00
C ALA A 276 -8.04 -7.96 -1.20
N ILE A 277 -8.30 -6.65 -1.16
CA ILE A 277 -8.95 -5.93 -2.27
C ILE A 277 -8.07 -5.93 -3.51
N LEU A 278 -6.80 -5.53 -3.39
CA LEU A 278 -5.86 -5.47 -4.52
C LEU A 278 -5.68 -6.84 -5.18
N ASN A 279 -5.50 -7.90 -4.39
CA ASN A 279 -5.35 -9.26 -4.89
C ASN A 279 -6.64 -9.78 -5.55
N LYS A 280 -7.81 -9.36 -5.08
CA LYS A 280 -9.08 -9.73 -5.71
C LYS A 280 -9.16 -9.18 -7.14
N TYR A 281 -8.79 -7.91 -7.34
CA TYR A 281 -8.81 -7.30 -8.67
C TYR A 281 -7.74 -7.88 -9.59
N LEU A 282 -6.54 -8.17 -9.09
CA LEU A 282 -5.46 -8.73 -9.91
C LEU A 282 -5.66 -10.19 -10.34
N LYS A 283 -6.51 -10.95 -9.63
CA LYS A 283 -6.87 -12.33 -10.00
C LYS A 283 -8.07 -12.42 -10.95
N SER A 284 -8.75 -11.32 -11.20
CA SER A 284 -10.01 -11.31 -11.96
C SER A 284 -9.79 -11.49 -13.48
N GLY A 285 -8.58 -11.23 -13.99
CA GLY A 285 -8.21 -11.40 -15.40
C GLY A 285 -7.44 -12.68 -15.74
N ASP A 286 -7.17 -13.58 -14.79
CA ASP A 286 -6.60 -14.90 -15.06
C ASP A 286 -7.70 -15.85 -15.61
N GLY A 287 -8.15 -15.57 -16.84
CA GLY A 287 -8.95 -16.51 -17.62
C GLY A 287 -8.15 -17.77 -17.97
N GLU A 288 -8.87 -18.86 -18.23
CA GLU A 288 -8.46 -20.28 -18.38
C GLU A 288 -7.30 -20.60 -19.38
N ASN A 289 -6.57 -19.62 -19.91
CA ASN A 289 -5.55 -19.76 -20.95
C ASN A 289 -4.12 -19.33 -20.55
N MET A 290 -3.86 -19.04 -19.26
CA MET A 290 -2.47 -18.85 -18.83
C MET A 290 -1.74 -20.20 -18.82
N PRO A 291 -0.58 -20.34 -19.49
CA PRO A 291 0.23 -21.54 -19.35
C PRO A 291 0.53 -21.71 -17.87
N VAL A 292 0.35 -22.93 -17.34
CA VAL A 292 0.61 -23.31 -15.94
C VAL A 292 1.77 -22.46 -15.40
N GLU A 293 1.50 -21.58 -14.44
CA GLU A 293 2.52 -20.70 -13.84
C GLU A 293 3.75 -21.56 -13.58
N HIS A 294 4.84 -21.29 -14.28
CA HIS A 294 6.03 -22.13 -14.20
C HIS A 294 6.67 -21.89 -12.83
N VAL A 295 6.23 -22.66 -11.84
CA VAL A 295 6.76 -22.61 -10.48
C VAL A 295 8.21 -23.06 -10.55
N ARG A 296 9.11 -22.26 -9.99
CA ARG A 296 10.52 -22.61 -9.93
C ARG A 296 10.72 -23.88 -9.12
N CYS A 297 11.21 -24.94 -9.77
CA CYS A 297 11.56 -26.20 -9.13
C CYS A 297 13.00 -26.17 -8.60
N PHE A 298 13.26 -26.92 -7.53
CA PHE A 298 14.59 -27.14 -6.98
C PHE A 298 15.00 -28.59 -7.21
N GLN A 299 16.25 -28.80 -7.61
CA GLN A 299 16.78 -30.14 -7.85
C GLN A 299 17.02 -30.86 -6.52
N PRO A 300 16.68 -32.16 -6.41
CA PRO A 300 17.05 -32.95 -5.25
C PRO A 300 18.58 -33.12 -5.15
N PRO A 301 19.12 -33.49 -3.97
CA PRO A 301 20.54 -33.80 -3.84
C PRO A 301 20.95 -34.89 -4.82
N ILE A 302 21.92 -34.61 -5.69
CA ILE A 302 22.44 -35.57 -6.66
C ILE A 302 23.58 -36.35 -5.99
N HIS A 303 23.47 -37.68 -6.00
CA HIS A 303 24.52 -38.55 -5.46
C HIS A 303 25.80 -38.42 -6.31
N GLN A 304 26.97 -38.34 -5.67
CA GLN A 304 28.26 -38.07 -6.35
C GLN A 304 28.58 -39.06 -7.49
N SER A 305 28.12 -40.30 -7.38
CA SER A 305 28.29 -41.33 -8.42
C SER A 305 27.56 -41.01 -9.73
N LEU A 306 26.53 -40.16 -9.70
CA LEU A 306 25.77 -39.72 -10.88
C LEU A 306 26.24 -38.34 -11.37
N ALA A 307 27.02 -37.61 -10.57
CA ALA A 307 27.49 -36.25 -10.88
C ALA A 307 28.82 -36.21 -11.66
N SER A 308 29.48 -37.36 -11.84
CA SER A 308 30.82 -37.50 -12.43
C SER A 308 30.85 -38.20 -13.79
N ASN A 309 29.69 -38.42 -14.42
CA ASN A 309 29.55 -38.88 -15.81
C ASN A 309 29.11 -37.74 -16.73
#